data_AF-A0A6N6KBT7-F1
#
_entry.id   AF-A0A6N6KBT7-F1
#
_cell.length_a   1.000
_cell.length_b   1.000
_cell.length_c   1.000
_cell.angle_alpha   90.00
_cell.angle_beta   90.00
_cell.angle_gamma   90.00
#
_symmetry.space_group_name_H-M   'P 1'
#
loop_
_entity.id
_entity.type
_entity.pdbx_description
1 polymer ?
#
loop_
_entity_poly.entity_id
_entity_poly.type
_entity_poly.pdbx_seq_one_letter_code
_entity_poly.pdbx_strand_id
1 'polypeptide(L)'
;MKLVKRALLFFSLLLATSVIIQSCCETNITIVGNGSMFISQNDNNRQDTIRSEFRIVLYLEMDYANNLGGSGIISSAYATQCMEFLVNTMNRESLKLTCDRDFLFEGMVIEAGTDFLNEEIMPVLFHDEGGEIYIFLNNEYLNSAQFETGDHEFSIEIETSDGAVFTNQQSAWLELN
;
A
#
# COMPACT_ATOMS: atom_id res chain seq x y z
N MET A 1 -24.47 -39.55 -33.38
CA MET A 1 -24.27 -39.74 -31.92
C MET A 1 -22.82 -40.04 -31.48
N LYS A 2 -22.04 -40.90 -32.16
CA LYS A 2 -20.66 -41.23 -31.73
C LYS A 2 -19.69 -40.03 -31.74
N LEU A 3 -19.81 -39.14 -32.73
CA LEU A 3 -19.00 -37.91 -32.84
C LEU A 3 -19.31 -36.91 -31.72
N VAL A 4 -20.60 -36.70 -31.41
CA VAL A 4 -21.03 -35.78 -30.33
C VAL A 4 -20.57 -36.28 -28.95
N LYS A 5 -20.64 -37.60 -28.69
CA LYS A 5 -20.11 -38.18 -27.45
C LYS A 5 -18.59 -38.01 -27.32
N ARG A 6 -17.84 -38.15 -28.41
CA ARG A 6 -16.37 -37.95 -28.43
C ARG A 6 -15.99 -36.48 -28.23
N ALA A 7 -16.73 -35.56 -28.84
CA ALA A 7 -16.53 -34.13 -28.65
C ALA A 7 -16.82 -33.72 -27.19
N LEU A 8 -17.93 -34.17 -26.60
CA LEU A 8 -18.25 -33.93 -25.19
C LEU A 8 -17.18 -34.47 -24.23
N LEU A 9 -16.67 -35.68 -24.48
CA LEU A 9 -15.59 -36.26 -23.69
C LEU A 9 -14.30 -35.45 -23.79
N PHE A 10 -13.96 -34.98 -24.99
CA PHE A 10 -12.78 -34.15 -25.22
C PHE A 10 -12.90 -32.79 -24.54
N PHE A 11 -14.04 -32.12 -24.65
CA PHE A 11 -14.28 -30.85 -23.95
C PHE A 11 -14.33 -31.01 -22.44
N SER A 12 -14.92 -32.10 -21.92
CA SER A 12 -14.91 -32.39 -20.48
C SER A 12 -13.50 -32.66 -19.96
N LEU A 13 -12.65 -33.35 -20.74
CA LEU A 13 -11.25 -33.58 -20.38
C LEU A 13 -10.48 -32.26 -20.36
N LEU A 14 -10.64 -31.42 -21.40
CA LEU A 14 -10.02 -30.11 -21.46
C LEU A 14 -10.43 -29.21 -20.28
N LEU A 15 -11.72 -29.23 -19.92
CA LEU A 15 -12.24 -28.47 -18.79
C LEU A 15 -11.68 -28.98 -17.45
N ALA A 16 -11.61 -30.31 -17.26
CA ALA A 16 -10.98 -30.88 -16.07
C ALA A 16 -9.49 -30.53 -15.97
N THR A 17 -8.74 -30.57 -17.08
CA THR A 17 -7.34 -30.16 -17.09
C THR A 17 -7.17 -28.66 -16.88
N SER A 18 -8.08 -27.83 -17.39
CA SER A 18 -8.08 -26.38 -17.16
C SER A 18 -8.29 -26.05 -15.69
N VAL A 19 -9.22 -26.72 -15.01
CA VAL A 19 -9.47 -26.52 -13.57
C VAL A 19 -8.24 -26.92 -12.75
N ILE A 20 -7.60 -28.04 -13.07
CA ILE A 20 -6.39 -28.50 -12.36
C ILE A 20 -5.23 -27.51 -12.56
N ILE A 21 -4.98 -27.05 -13.79
CA ILE A 21 -3.89 -26.10 -14.08
C ILE A 21 -4.14 -24.75 -13.39
N GLN A 22 -5.38 -24.24 -13.42
CA GLN A 22 -5.71 -22.98 -12.73
C GLN A 22 -5.63 -23.08 -11.21
N SER A 23 -5.88 -24.26 -10.63
CA SER A 23 -5.82 -24.45 -9.17
C SER A 23 -4.40 -24.43 -8.57
N CYS A 24 -3.35 -24.50 -9.39
CA CYS A 24 -1.94 -24.54 -8.94
C CYS A 24 -1.18 -23.24 -9.24
N CYS A 25 -1.88 -22.15 -9.56
CA CYS A 25 -1.23 -20.88 -9.84
C CYS A 25 -1.35 -19.95 -8.63
N GLU A 26 -0.23 -19.73 -7.96
CA GLU A 26 -0.06 -18.75 -6.88
C GLU A 26 1.01 -17.77 -7.33
N THR A 27 0.76 -16.47 -7.21
CA THR A 27 1.77 -15.43 -7.46
C THR A 27 2.24 -14.92 -6.12
N ASN A 28 3.50 -15.22 -5.77
CA ASN A 28 4.10 -14.70 -4.54
C ASN A 28 4.58 -13.27 -4.77
N ILE A 29 4.13 -12.37 -3.90
CA ILE A 29 4.52 -10.97 -3.86
C ILE A 29 5.37 -10.78 -2.61
N THR A 30 6.42 -9.98 -2.70
CA THR A 30 7.30 -9.65 -1.58
C THR A 30 7.57 -8.15 -1.59
N ILE A 31 7.46 -7.49 -0.45
CA ILE A 31 7.92 -6.12 -0.27
C ILE A 31 9.46 -6.15 -0.19
N VAL A 32 10.13 -5.44 -1.09
CA VAL A 32 11.58 -5.49 -1.25
C VAL A 32 12.27 -4.13 -1.06
N GLY A 33 11.52 -3.03 -1.02
CA GLY A 33 12.09 -1.70 -0.95
C GLY A 33 11.14 -0.63 -0.42
N ASN A 34 11.72 0.53 -0.13
CA ASN A 34 11.01 1.69 0.43
C ASN A 34 9.91 2.22 -0.50
N GLY A 35 10.09 2.08 -1.82
CA GLY A 35 9.15 2.61 -2.81
C GLY A 35 9.07 4.15 -2.80
N SER A 36 7.87 4.71 -2.66
CA SER A 36 7.64 6.15 -2.75
C SER A 36 6.53 6.65 -1.82
N MET A 37 6.72 7.86 -1.29
CA MET A 37 5.77 8.54 -0.41
C MET A 37 5.28 9.84 -1.06
N PHE A 38 4.00 10.13 -0.92
CA PHE A 38 3.38 11.35 -1.45
C PHE A 38 2.44 11.97 -0.42
N ILE A 39 2.37 13.29 -0.43
CA ILE A 39 1.41 14.05 0.37
C ILE A 39 0.39 14.66 -0.60
N SER A 40 -0.89 14.47 -0.32
CA SER A 40 -1.98 14.82 -1.22
C SER A 40 -3.17 15.38 -0.48
N GLN A 41 -3.68 16.53 -0.94
CA GLN A 41 -4.84 17.22 -0.36
C GLN A 41 -6.16 16.86 -1.07
N ASN A 42 -6.10 16.33 -2.30
CA ASN A 42 -7.24 15.96 -3.15
C ASN A 42 -6.91 14.71 -3.96
N ASP A 43 -7.92 13.92 -4.33
CA ASP A 43 -7.74 12.68 -5.09
C ASP A 43 -6.78 12.85 -6.30
N ASN A 44 -5.59 12.27 -6.13
CA ASN A 44 -4.59 11.91 -7.15
C ASN A 44 -3.54 12.95 -7.57
N ASN A 45 -3.42 14.11 -6.91
CA ASN A 45 -2.32 15.03 -7.21
C ASN A 45 -1.44 15.31 -6.00
N ARG A 46 -0.12 15.19 -6.20
CA ARG A 46 0.91 15.73 -5.30
C ARG A 46 0.71 17.24 -5.23
N GLN A 47 0.64 17.77 -4.03
CA GLN A 47 0.55 19.21 -3.78
C GLN A 47 1.83 19.69 -3.12
N ASP A 48 2.38 20.79 -3.63
CA ASP A 48 3.53 21.43 -3.00
C ASP A 48 3.09 22.22 -1.75
N THR A 49 1.82 22.65 -1.70
CA THR A 49 1.25 23.44 -0.60
C THR A 49 -0.04 22.80 -0.06
N ILE A 50 -0.12 22.61 1.25
CA ILE A 50 -1.24 22.00 1.97
C ILE A 50 -1.96 23.06 2.80
N ARG A 51 -3.27 23.18 2.64
CA ARG A 51 -4.12 24.24 3.25
C ARG A 51 -5.34 23.72 4.02
N SER A 52 -5.56 22.41 4.02
CA SER A 52 -6.71 21.74 4.61
C SER A 52 -6.35 20.27 4.83
N GLU A 53 -7.34 19.46 5.19
CA GLU A 53 -7.22 18.01 5.23
C GLU A 53 -6.41 17.43 4.09
N PHE A 54 -5.55 16.49 4.44
CA PHE A 54 -4.64 15.85 3.51
C PHE A 54 -4.38 14.41 3.94
N ARG A 55 -3.85 13.64 3.01
CA ARG A 55 -3.40 12.28 3.25
C ARG A 55 -1.94 12.13 2.91
N ILE A 56 -1.27 11.29 3.67
CA ILE A 56 0.05 10.79 3.37
C ILE A 56 -0.13 9.38 2.79
N VAL A 57 0.40 9.15 1.60
CA VAL A 57 0.32 7.88 0.89
C VAL A 57 1.72 7.32 0.76
N LEU A 58 1.92 6.09 1.23
CA LEU A 58 3.12 5.31 1.02
C LEU A 58 2.82 4.14 0.09
N TYR A 59 3.60 4.03 -0.97
CA TYR A 59 3.66 2.87 -1.85
C TYR A 59 4.99 2.17 -1.64
N LEU A 60 4.98 0.98 -1.06
CA LEU A 60 6.18 0.17 -0.91
C LEU A 60 6.57 -0.49 -2.23
N GLU A 61 7.86 -0.73 -2.42
CA GLU A 61 8.34 -1.42 -3.63
C GLU A 61 8.09 -2.92 -3.49
N MET A 62 7.33 -3.46 -4.42
CA MET A 62 6.98 -4.89 -4.46
C MET A 62 7.73 -5.59 -5.59
N ASP A 63 8.27 -6.77 -5.29
CA ASP A 63 8.76 -7.71 -6.28
C ASP A 63 7.77 -8.86 -6.43
N TYR A 64 7.50 -9.20 -7.67
CA TYR A 64 6.69 -10.36 -8.03
C TYR A 64 7.67 -11.47 -8.34
N ALA A 65 7.72 -12.48 -7.48
CA ALA A 65 8.54 -13.65 -7.75
C ALA A 65 8.07 -14.24 -9.08
N ASN A 66 8.87 -14.05 -10.13
CA ASN A 66 8.59 -14.59 -11.46
C ASN A 66 8.32 -16.08 -11.31
N ASN A 67 7.05 -16.47 -11.47
CA ASN A 67 6.69 -17.87 -11.56
C ASN A 67 7.43 -18.48 -12.75
N LEU A 68 8.50 -19.21 -12.46
CA LEU A 68 9.19 -20.07 -13.40
C LEU A 68 8.23 -21.19 -13.82
N GLY A 69 7.50 -20.93 -14.90
CA GLY A 69 6.70 -21.92 -15.62
C GLY A 69 6.78 -21.62 -17.10
N GLY A 70 7.91 -21.94 -17.73
CA GLY A 70 8.11 -21.74 -19.15
C GLY A 70 6.98 -22.33 -19.99
N SER A 71 6.20 -21.46 -20.63
CA SER A 71 5.54 -21.74 -21.89
C SER A 71 5.22 -20.40 -22.54
N GLY A 72 6.04 -20.00 -23.51
CA GLY A 72 5.83 -18.82 -24.36
C GLY A 72 4.67 -19.00 -25.35
N ILE A 73 3.58 -19.64 -24.91
CA ILE A 73 2.41 -19.91 -25.73
C ILE A 73 1.20 -19.57 -24.85
N ILE A 74 0.53 -18.47 -25.19
CA ILE A 74 -0.70 -17.92 -24.59
C ILE A 74 -0.48 -16.99 -23.37
N SER A 75 0.06 -15.78 -23.64
CA SER A 75 0.08 -14.66 -22.68
C SER A 75 -1.12 -13.71 -22.78
N SER A 76 -2.20 -14.07 -23.49
CA SER A 76 -3.26 -13.13 -23.88
C SER A 76 -4.68 -13.50 -23.44
N ALA A 77 -4.84 -14.42 -22.49
CA ALA A 77 -6.15 -14.68 -21.89
C ALA A 77 -6.18 -14.07 -20.47
N TYR A 78 -6.84 -12.93 -20.33
CA TYR A 78 -7.21 -12.26 -19.06
C TYR A 78 -8.07 -13.14 -18.10
N ALA A 79 -8.10 -14.46 -18.28
CA ALA A 79 -8.99 -15.40 -17.59
C ALA A 79 -8.27 -16.22 -16.49
N THR A 80 -6.99 -15.97 -16.24
CA THR A 80 -6.17 -16.70 -15.24
C THR A 80 -5.43 -15.71 -14.35
N GLN A 81 -6.16 -14.90 -13.58
CA GLN A 81 -5.52 -14.17 -12.47
C GLN A 81 -5.30 -15.18 -11.35
N CYS A 82 -4.04 -15.51 -11.11
CA CYS A 82 -3.62 -16.40 -10.04
C CYS A 82 -3.87 -15.71 -8.71
N MET A 83 -4.12 -16.46 -7.64
CA MET A 83 -4.25 -15.86 -6.32
C MET A 83 -2.89 -15.26 -5.93
N GLU A 84 -2.89 -13.98 -5.59
CA GLU A 84 -1.70 -13.27 -5.14
C GLU A 84 -1.53 -13.52 -3.64
N PHE A 85 -0.31 -13.85 -3.22
CA PHE A 85 0.02 -14.12 -1.82
C PHE A 85 1.20 -13.26 -1.40
N LEU A 86 0.98 -12.37 -0.42
CA LEU A 86 2.04 -11.55 0.16
C LEU A 86 2.86 -12.38 1.15
N VAL A 87 4.13 -12.58 0.84
CA VAL A 87 5.03 -13.45 1.62
C VAL A 87 5.50 -12.77 2.91
N ASN A 88 5.74 -11.46 2.88
CA ASN A 88 6.13 -10.64 4.03
C ASN A 88 5.12 -9.51 4.26
N THR A 89 4.15 -9.75 5.13
CA THR A 89 3.06 -8.82 5.45
C THR A 89 3.55 -7.61 6.25
N MET A 90 2.92 -6.45 6.06
CA MET A 90 3.18 -5.25 6.88
C MET A 90 2.78 -5.50 8.34
N ASN A 91 3.67 -5.21 9.28
CA ASN A 91 3.38 -5.23 10.71
C ASN A 91 2.74 -3.89 11.11
N ARG A 92 1.41 -3.83 11.13
CA ARG A 92 0.66 -2.60 11.37
C ARG A 92 1.02 -1.89 12.68
N GLU A 93 1.33 -2.65 13.74
CA GLU A 93 1.73 -2.12 15.05
C GLU A 93 3.10 -1.44 15.04
N SER A 94 3.91 -1.67 14.00
CA SER A 94 5.22 -1.03 13.82
C SER A 94 5.16 0.29 13.04
N LEU A 95 3.99 0.66 12.52
CA LEU A 95 3.83 1.89 11.75
C LEU A 95 4.10 3.10 12.64
N LYS A 96 5.02 3.96 12.21
CA LYS A 96 5.29 5.25 12.86
C LYS A 96 5.13 6.37 11.87
N LEU A 97 4.63 7.51 12.36
CA LEU A 97 4.58 8.76 11.61
C LEU A 97 5.25 9.85 12.43
N THR A 98 6.30 10.46 11.87
CA THR A 98 7.05 11.55 12.53
C THR A 98 7.11 12.79 11.65
N CYS A 99 7.42 13.94 12.25
CA CYS A 99 7.62 15.22 11.57
C CYS A 99 8.98 15.81 11.99
N ASP A 100 9.65 16.55 11.10
CA ASP A 100 10.94 17.20 11.35
C ASP A 100 10.85 18.44 12.27
N ARG A 101 9.64 18.90 12.58
CA ARG A 101 9.38 20.08 13.39
C ARG A 101 8.44 19.78 14.55
N ASP A 102 8.60 20.58 15.60
CA ASP A 102 7.67 20.63 16.70
C ASP A 102 6.31 21.16 16.22
N PHE A 103 5.23 20.64 16.77
CA PHE A 103 3.88 21.17 16.55
C PHE A 103 3.05 21.02 17.82
N LEU A 104 1.92 21.73 17.90
CA LEU A 104 1.00 21.57 19.03
C LEU A 104 -0.09 20.56 18.69
N PHE A 105 -0.42 19.69 19.62
CA PHE A 105 -1.59 18.81 19.56
C PHE A 105 -2.34 18.89 20.89
N GLU A 106 -3.61 19.30 20.86
CA GLU A 106 -4.44 19.52 22.06
C GLU A 106 -3.77 20.43 23.12
N GLY A 107 -2.95 21.38 22.65
CA GLY A 107 -2.20 22.31 23.51
C GLY A 107 -0.92 21.73 24.13
N MET A 108 -0.56 20.48 23.83
CA MET A 108 0.73 19.89 24.18
C MET A 108 1.71 20.00 23.01
N VAL A 109 2.99 20.18 23.31
CA VAL A 109 4.05 20.16 22.29
C VAL A 109 4.36 18.72 21.94
N ILE A 110 4.27 18.39 20.66
CA ILE A 110 4.85 17.18 20.07
C ILE A 110 6.22 17.58 19.55
N GLU A 111 7.27 17.01 20.14
CA GLU A 111 8.66 17.29 19.74
C GLU A 111 8.98 16.65 18.39
N ALA A 112 9.81 17.33 17.59
CA ALA A 112 10.31 16.82 16.31
C ALA A 112 10.88 15.39 16.43
N GLY A 113 10.54 14.55 15.46
CA GLY A 113 10.94 13.13 15.43
C GLY A 113 10.15 12.22 16.36
N THR A 114 9.20 12.74 17.14
CA THR A 114 8.29 11.91 17.95
C THR A 114 7.27 11.24 17.04
N ASP A 115 7.02 9.95 17.29
CA ASP A 115 5.90 9.25 16.66
C ASP A 115 4.58 9.80 17.23
N PHE A 116 3.75 10.33 16.34
CA PHE A 116 2.48 10.93 16.69
C PHE A 116 1.29 10.19 16.08
N LEU A 117 1.49 8.99 15.53
CA LEU A 117 0.40 8.20 14.97
C LEU A 117 -0.65 7.90 16.06
N ASN A 118 -1.90 8.25 15.77
CA ASN A 118 -3.05 7.98 16.62
C ASN A 118 -4.23 7.54 15.77
N GLU A 119 -4.43 6.23 15.64
CA GLU A 119 -5.45 5.65 14.76
C GLU A 119 -6.90 5.99 15.18
N GLU A 120 -7.14 6.44 16.41
CA GLU A 120 -8.49 6.81 16.86
C GLU A 120 -9.01 8.07 16.14
N ILE A 121 -8.11 8.98 15.78
CA ILE A 121 -8.44 10.30 15.20
C ILE A 121 -7.76 10.56 13.85
N MET A 122 -6.71 9.81 13.53
CA MET A 122 -6.07 9.76 12.21
C MET A 122 -6.29 8.38 11.60
N PRO A 123 -7.35 8.20 10.78
CA PRO A 123 -7.60 6.93 10.13
C PRO A 123 -6.39 6.46 9.32
N VAL A 124 -6.07 5.18 9.45
CA VAL A 124 -5.04 4.50 8.65
C VAL A 124 -5.68 3.38 7.84
N LEU A 125 -5.44 3.36 6.53
CA LEU A 125 -5.87 2.28 5.65
C LEU A 125 -4.65 1.54 5.10
N PHE A 126 -4.65 0.22 5.27
CA PHE A 126 -3.63 -0.68 4.73
C PHE A 126 -4.22 -1.45 3.55
N HIS A 127 -3.55 -1.41 2.40
CA HIS A 127 -3.81 -2.29 1.27
C HIS A 127 -2.62 -3.23 1.10
N ASP A 128 -2.66 -4.34 1.82
CA ASP A 128 -1.55 -5.32 1.88
C ASP A 128 -1.19 -5.86 0.48
N GLU A 129 -2.19 -6.15 -0.36
CA GLU A 129 -2.00 -6.67 -1.73
C GLU A 129 -1.27 -5.68 -2.66
N GLY A 130 -1.37 -4.36 -2.39
CA GLY A 130 -0.73 -3.30 -3.17
C GLY A 130 0.53 -2.71 -2.51
N GLY A 131 0.88 -3.13 -1.29
CA GLY A 131 1.93 -2.50 -0.50
C GLY A 131 1.65 -1.04 -0.19
N GLU A 132 0.38 -0.67 0.01
CA GLU A 132 -0.05 0.74 0.15
C GLU A 132 -0.49 1.05 1.58
N ILE A 133 -0.07 2.20 2.10
CA ILE A 133 -0.52 2.75 3.38
C ILE A 133 -1.05 4.17 3.14
N TYR A 134 -2.25 4.44 3.65
CA TYR A 134 -2.88 5.75 3.60
C TYR A 134 -3.14 6.25 5.02
N ILE A 135 -2.52 7.38 5.39
CA ILE A 135 -2.76 8.04 6.67
C ILE A 135 -3.52 9.34 6.40
N PHE A 136 -4.67 9.51 7.05
CA PHE A 136 -5.56 10.65 6.83
C PHE A 136 -5.47 11.66 7.97
N LEU A 137 -4.97 12.86 7.67
CA LEU A 137 -5.00 14.01 8.56
C LEU A 137 -6.26 14.83 8.23
N ASN A 138 -7.38 14.39 8.81
CA ASN A 138 -8.70 14.97 8.59
C ASN A 138 -8.87 16.30 9.36
N ASN A 139 -9.97 17.00 9.12
CA ASN A 139 -10.26 18.24 9.84
C ASN A 139 -10.40 18.05 11.37
N GLU A 140 -10.81 16.88 11.86
CA GLU A 140 -10.91 16.62 13.30
C GLU A 140 -9.53 16.65 13.97
N TYR A 141 -8.55 15.99 13.36
CA TYR A 141 -7.15 16.06 13.76
C TYR A 141 -6.59 17.49 13.61
N LEU A 142 -6.80 18.12 12.44
CA LEU A 142 -6.27 19.45 12.15
C LEU A 142 -6.91 20.57 13.00
N ASN A 143 -8.09 20.36 13.56
CA ASN A 143 -8.68 21.30 14.53
C ASN A 143 -7.97 21.26 15.89
N SER A 144 -7.30 20.15 16.20
CA SER A 144 -6.59 19.93 17.46
C SER A 144 -5.08 20.11 17.30
N ALA A 145 -4.58 20.04 16.07
CA ALA A 145 -3.18 20.24 15.71
C ALA A 145 -2.89 21.66 15.22
N GLN A 146 -1.76 22.24 15.61
CA GLN A 146 -1.28 23.52 15.08
C GLN A 146 0.14 23.34 14.58
N PHE A 147 0.27 23.35 13.25
CA PHE A 147 1.55 23.35 12.55
C PHE A 147 1.94 24.80 12.21
N GLU A 148 3.23 25.11 12.28
CA GLU A 148 3.71 26.40 11.78
C GLU A 148 3.52 26.48 10.25
N THR A 149 3.42 27.69 9.71
CA THR A 149 3.45 27.84 8.25
C THR A 149 4.87 27.64 7.74
N GLY A 150 5.06 26.77 6.76
CA GLY A 150 6.36 26.52 6.12
C GLY A 150 6.58 25.07 5.70
N ASP A 151 7.79 24.79 5.24
CA ASP A 151 8.20 23.43 4.88
C ASP A 151 8.21 22.50 6.09
N HIS A 152 7.49 21.39 6.00
CA HIS A 152 7.52 20.28 6.95
C HIS A 152 7.87 19.01 6.20
N GLU A 153 8.75 18.20 6.77
CA GLU A 153 9.06 16.86 6.32
C GLU A 153 8.39 15.84 7.23
N PHE A 154 7.60 14.96 6.62
CA PHE A 154 6.99 13.83 7.29
C PHE A 154 7.81 12.58 6.99
N SER A 155 7.92 11.68 7.96
CA SER A 155 8.53 10.37 7.76
C SER A 155 7.60 9.25 8.19
N ILE A 156 7.52 8.21 7.37
CA ILE A 156 6.85 6.96 7.72
C ILE A 156 7.91 5.87 7.87
N GLU A 157 7.82 5.11 8.95
CA GLU A 157 8.57 3.88 9.19
C GLU A 157 7.59 2.71 9.36
N ILE A 158 7.89 1.56 8.75
CA ILE A 158 7.10 0.33 8.88
C ILE A 158 8.01 -0.89 8.82
N GLU A 159 7.73 -1.90 9.64
CA GLU A 159 8.38 -3.21 9.64
C GLU A 159 7.50 -4.26 8.94
N THR A 160 8.10 -5.21 8.23
CA THR A 160 7.41 -6.40 7.70
C THR A 160 7.60 -7.61 8.62
N SER A 161 6.78 -8.65 8.44
CA SER A 161 6.79 -9.84 9.30
C SER A 161 8.08 -10.67 9.27
N ASP A 162 8.97 -10.41 8.31
CA ASP A 162 10.33 -10.96 8.21
C ASP A 162 11.40 -10.07 8.87
N GLY A 163 11.00 -8.94 9.47
CA GLY A 163 11.85 -7.99 10.18
C GLY A 163 12.53 -6.95 9.30
N ALA A 164 12.18 -6.85 8.00
CA ALA A 164 12.67 -5.75 7.17
C ALA A 164 12.00 -4.43 7.58
N VAL A 165 12.80 -3.36 7.65
CA VAL A 165 12.31 -2.02 8.03
C VAL A 165 12.42 -1.10 6.83
N PHE A 166 11.32 -0.42 6.50
CA PHE A 166 11.23 0.53 5.41
C PHE A 166 10.95 1.93 5.94
N THR A 167 11.69 2.91 5.46
CA THR A 167 11.57 4.32 5.88
C THR A 167 11.46 5.21 4.65
N ASN A 168 10.46 6.08 4.65
CA ASN A 168 10.28 7.10 3.61
C ASN A 168 10.10 8.47 4.23
N GLN A 169 10.44 9.50 3.44
CA GLN A 169 10.31 10.89 3.81
C GLN A 169 9.74 11.69 2.65
N GLN A 170 8.88 12.65 2.97
CA GLN A 170 8.33 13.57 1.98
C GLN A 170 8.04 14.92 2.63
N SER A 171 8.52 15.98 1.98
CA SER A 171 8.25 17.36 2.42
C SER A 171 7.02 17.95 1.75
N ALA A 172 6.33 18.84 2.46
CA ALA A 172 5.26 19.69 1.93
C ALA A 172 5.27 21.05 2.64
N TRP A 173 4.88 22.11 1.92
CA TRP A 173 4.66 23.41 2.53
C TRP A 173 3.28 23.43 3.21
N LEU A 174 3.24 23.61 4.52
CA LEU A 174 1.99 23.76 5.27
C LEU A 174 1.61 25.23 5.36
N GLU A 175 0.36 25.54 5.02
CA GLU A 175 -0.30 26.83 5.21
C GLU A 175 -1.68 26.56 5.83
N LEU A 176 -1.63 25.95 7.02
CA LEU A 176 -2.79 25.59 7.83
C LEU A 176 -3.08 26.75 8.80
N ASN A 177 -4.32 27.24 8.80
CA ASN A 177 -4.74 28.42 9.58
C ASN A 177 -5.16 28.07 11.00
#